data_AF-A0A1Y4VA33-F1
#
_entry.id   AF-A0A1Y4VA33-F1
#
_cell.length_a   1.000
_cell.length_b   1.000
_cell.length_c   1.000
_cell.angle_alpha   90.00
_cell.angle_beta   90.00
_cell.angle_gamma   90.00
#
_symmetry.space_group_name_H-M   'P 1'
#
loop_
_entity.id
_entity.type
_entity.pdbx_description
1 polymer ?
#
loop_
_entity_poly.entity_id
_entity_poly.type
_entity_poly.pdbx_seq_one_letter_code
_entity_poly.pdbx_strand_id
1 'polypeptide(L)'
;MKGYEAGPVDRPAAVGDDDDKKNPDEDAAGGSMGREEWAFLTDVSGRKQVRLVLGSHEHMDAYFPAGSVNLIMFNLGYLPGGDHALATKPATTLPALEKALALLKTGGLLSLMIYSGGDSGFEEKEQVLAWLKGLDPERYMVLIESFYNRPNNPPLPVFIKKML
;
A
#
# COMPACT_ATOMS: atom_id res chain seq x y z
N MET A 1 -13.91 5.51 22.40
CA MET A 1 -13.94 5.52 20.92
C MET A 1 -14.65 4.23 20.51
N LYS A 2 -15.87 4.31 19.96
CA LYS A 2 -16.59 3.10 19.52
C LYS A 2 -16.00 2.67 18.18
N GLY A 3 -15.37 1.50 18.14
CA GLY A 3 -14.70 0.95 16.95
C GLY A 3 -15.68 0.49 15.87
N TYR A 4 -15.13 0.12 14.71
CA TYR A 4 -15.88 -0.51 13.62
C TYR A 4 -16.33 -1.92 14.03
N GLU A 5 -17.57 -2.29 13.73
CA GLU A 5 -18.07 -3.67 13.86
C GLU A 5 -18.00 -4.35 12.48
N ALA A 6 -17.36 -5.52 12.41
CA ALA A 6 -17.38 -6.33 11.21
C ALA A 6 -18.75 -7.01 11.08
N GLY A 7 -19.56 -6.56 10.13
CA GLY A 7 -20.78 -7.28 9.73
C GLY A 7 -20.42 -8.59 9.01
N PRO A 8 -21.33 -9.58 8.97
CA PRO A 8 -21.10 -10.81 8.24
C PRO A 8 -20.96 -10.49 6.73
N VAL A 9 -19.78 -10.76 6.18
CA VAL A 9 -19.55 -10.78 4.73
C VAL A 9 -19.42 -12.25 4.34
N ASP A 10 -20.20 -12.67 3.35
CA ASP A 10 -20.04 -13.99 2.72
C ASP A 10 -18.60 -14.10 2.24
N ARG A 11 -17.85 -15.02 2.86
CA ARG A 11 -16.51 -15.37 2.40
C ARG A 11 -16.67 -16.04 1.03
N PRO A 12 -16.04 -15.54 -0.05
CA PRO A 12 -15.84 -16.40 -1.20
C PRO A 12 -15.04 -17.63 -0.75
N ALA A 13 -15.47 -18.81 -1.17
CA ALA A 13 -14.83 -20.06 -0.79
C ALA A 13 -13.35 -20.02 -1.18
N ALA A 14 -12.48 -20.55 -0.31
CA ALA A 14 -11.09 -20.81 -0.68
C ALA A 14 -11.11 -21.73 -1.90
N VAL A 15 -10.50 -21.29 -3.00
CA VAL A 15 -10.21 -22.18 -4.13
C VAL A 15 -9.20 -23.20 -3.59
N GLY A 16 -9.63 -24.46 -3.51
CA GLY A 16 -8.77 -25.56 -3.11
C GLY A 16 -7.67 -25.79 -4.14
N ASP A 17 -6.48 -26.10 -3.64
CA ASP A 17 -5.40 -26.67 -4.44
C ASP A 17 -5.90 -27.99 -5.06
N ASP A 18 -6.07 -28.02 -6.37
CA ASP A 18 -6.09 -29.25 -7.15
C ASP A 18 -5.05 -29.12 -8.27
N ASP A 19 -4.05 -29.99 -8.19
CA ASP A 19 -2.97 -30.18 -9.13
C ASP A 19 -3.44 -30.59 -10.54
N ASP A 20 -2.62 -30.18 -11.52
CA ASP A 20 -2.44 -30.76 -12.85
C ASP A 20 -3.63 -30.82 -13.83
N LYS A 21 -3.64 -29.85 -14.75
CA LYS A 21 -3.60 -30.10 -16.21
C LYS A 21 -3.31 -28.80 -16.98
N LYS A 22 -2.13 -28.71 -17.60
CA LYS A 22 -1.85 -27.76 -18.68
C LYS A 22 -2.76 -28.03 -19.87
N ASN A 23 -3.44 -27.01 -20.38
CA ASN A 23 -3.99 -27.01 -21.74
C ASN A 23 -3.33 -25.86 -22.52
N PRO A 24 -2.69 -26.13 -23.67
CA PRO A 24 -2.11 -25.09 -24.52
C PRO A 24 -3.21 -24.48 -25.41
N ASP A 25 -2.99 -23.24 -25.82
CA ASP A 25 -3.78 -22.48 -26.79
C ASP A 25 -5.10 -21.87 -26.30
N GLU A 26 -5.03 -20.74 -25.58
CA GLU A 26 -6.00 -19.65 -25.74
C GLU A 26 -5.30 -18.29 -25.55
N ASP A 27 -4.67 -17.82 -26.63
CA ASP A 27 -4.41 -16.39 -26.82
C ASP A 27 -5.73 -15.68 -27.20
N ALA A 28 -5.87 -14.46 -26.69
CA ALA A 28 -6.84 -13.42 -27.06
C ALA A 28 -8.25 -13.46 -26.42
N ALA A 29 -8.35 -12.94 -25.20
CA ALA A 29 -9.43 -12.04 -24.80
C ALA A 29 -9.03 -11.23 -23.57
N GLY A 30 -9.18 -9.90 -23.62
CA GLY A 30 -8.95 -9.00 -22.50
C GLY A 30 -9.83 -9.35 -21.31
N GLY A 31 -9.24 -9.94 -20.27
CA GLY A 31 -9.89 -10.20 -19.00
C GLY A 31 -9.92 -8.93 -18.15
N SER A 32 -11.11 -8.42 -17.85
CA SER A 32 -11.29 -7.46 -16.77
C SER A 32 -10.85 -8.13 -15.47
N MET A 33 -9.70 -7.70 -14.93
CA MET A 33 -9.20 -8.14 -13.63
C MET A 33 -10.30 -7.86 -12.59
N GLY A 34 -10.94 -8.94 -12.11
CA GLY A 34 -12.03 -8.85 -11.15
C GLY A 34 -11.54 -8.10 -9.92
N ARG A 35 -12.28 -7.06 -9.50
CA ARG A 35 -11.90 -6.31 -8.29
C ARG A 35 -12.18 -7.20 -7.09
N GLU A 36 -11.14 -7.73 -6.47
CA GLU A 36 -11.22 -8.55 -5.24
C GLU A 36 -11.54 -7.66 -4.02
N GLU A 37 -12.74 -7.09 -4.02
CA GLU A 37 -13.29 -6.37 -2.88
C GLU A 37 -13.59 -7.38 -1.77
N TRP A 38 -12.80 -7.35 -0.70
CA TRP A 38 -12.86 -8.35 0.35
C TRP A 38 -13.98 -8.06 1.36
N ALA A 39 -14.13 -6.79 1.77
CA ALA A 39 -15.17 -6.39 2.72
C ALA A 39 -15.48 -4.89 2.64
N PHE A 40 -16.66 -4.51 3.12
CA PHE A 40 -17.04 -3.11 3.35
C PHE A 40 -17.31 -2.88 4.83
N LEU A 41 -16.62 -1.93 5.45
CA LEU A 41 -16.90 -1.54 6.83
C LEU A 41 -17.81 -0.32 6.85
N THR A 42 -18.86 -0.42 7.66
CA THR A 42 -19.80 0.67 7.93
C THR A 42 -19.43 1.35 9.23
N ASP A 43 -19.58 2.68 9.27
CA ASP A 43 -19.56 3.39 10.55
C ASP A 43 -20.82 3.08 11.37
N VAL A 44 -20.87 3.57 12.61
CA VAL A 44 -22.02 3.40 13.53
C VAL A 44 -23.33 4.01 13.00
N SER A 45 -23.26 4.81 11.93
CA SER A 45 -24.41 5.41 11.25
C SER A 45 -24.78 4.67 9.96
N GLY A 46 -24.16 3.53 9.67
CA GLY A 46 -24.44 2.69 8.50
C GLY A 46 -23.80 3.18 7.20
N ARG A 47 -22.93 4.20 7.22
CA ARG A 47 -22.25 4.68 6.01
C ARG A 47 -21.08 3.76 5.69
N LYS A 48 -21.05 3.22 4.46
CA LYS A 48 -19.92 2.45 3.94
C LYS A 48 -18.74 3.39 3.70
N GLN A 49 -17.82 3.46 4.66
CA GLN A 49 -16.69 4.39 4.59
C GLN A 49 -15.35 3.70 4.29
N VAL A 50 -15.29 2.37 4.43
CA VAL A 50 -14.06 1.62 4.19
C VAL A 50 -14.35 0.45 3.26
N ARG A 51 -13.54 0.32 2.22
CA ARG A 51 -13.48 -0.86 1.37
C ARG A 51 -12.15 -1.56 1.62
N LEU A 52 -12.20 -2.79 2.10
CA LEU A 52 -11.05 -3.67 2.24
C LEU A 52 -10.86 -4.43 0.94
N VAL A 53 -9.63 -4.48 0.46
CA VAL A 53 -9.23 -5.16 -0.76
C VAL A 53 -8.16 -6.17 -0.37
N LEU A 54 -8.36 -7.42 -0.76
CA LEU A 54 -7.31 -8.42 -0.66
C LEU A 54 -6.47 -8.33 -1.93
N GLY A 55 -5.40 -7.53 -1.89
CA GLY A 55 -4.58 -7.30 -3.08
C GLY A 55 -3.32 -6.51 -2.76
N SER A 56 -2.33 -6.61 -3.64
CA SER A 56 -1.09 -5.85 -3.52
C SER A 56 -1.35 -4.36 -3.75
N HIS A 57 -0.69 -3.51 -2.95
CA HIS A 57 -0.77 -2.06 -3.06
C HIS A 57 -0.22 -1.53 -4.39
N GLU A 58 0.63 -2.30 -5.07
CA GLU A 58 1.11 -1.95 -6.42
C GLU A 58 -0.01 -1.91 -7.47
N HIS A 59 -1.20 -2.42 -7.18
CA HIS A 59 -2.37 -2.35 -8.05
C HIS A 59 -3.40 -1.30 -7.63
N MET A 60 -3.05 -0.40 -6.70
CA MET A 60 -4.00 0.58 -6.13
C MET A 60 -4.63 1.54 -7.17
N ASP A 61 -3.95 1.76 -8.29
CA ASP A 61 -4.38 2.58 -9.41
C ASP A 61 -5.63 2.04 -10.13
N ALA A 62 -5.94 0.76 -9.96
CA ALA A 62 -7.19 0.17 -10.45
C ALA A 62 -8.45 0.67 -9.71
N TYR A 63 -8.29 1.28 -8.54
CA TYR A 63 -9.40 1.60 -7.64
C TYR A 63 -9.76 3.09 -7.59
N PHE A 64 -8.87 3.97 -8.05
CA PHE A 64 -9.04 5.41 -7.98
C PHE A 64 -8.55 6.09 -9.27
N PRO A 65 -9.25 7.13 -9.76
CA PRO A 65 -8.71 7.95 -10.84
C PRO A 65 -7.43 8.70 -10.42
N ALA A 66 -6.57 9.01 -11.40
CA ALA A 66 -5.46 9.92 -11.17
C ALA A 66 -5.94 11.27 -10.63
N GLY A 67 -5.22 11.84 -9.67
CA GLY A 67 -5.56 13.13 -9.08
C GLY A 67 -6.82 13.17 -8.22
N SER A 68 -7.40 12.04 -7.81
CA SER A 68 -8.62 12.01 -7.00
C SER A 68 -8.37 11.82 -5.50
N VAL A 69 -7.16 11.41 -5.09
CA VAL A 69 -6.89 10.98 -3.71
C VAL A 69 -6.31 12.12 -2.88
N ASN A 70 -6.85 12.33 -1.67
CA ASN A 70 -6.38 13.36 -0.74
C ASN A 70 -5.13 12.92 0.05
N LEU A 71 -5.14 11.68 0.55
CA LEU A 71 -4.14 11.14 1.46
C LEU A 71 -3.90 9.67 1.13
N ILE A 72 -2.63 9.27 1.06
CA ILE A 72 -2.20 7.88 0.96
C ILE A 72 -1.21 7.60 2.08
N MET A 73 -1.34 6.47 2.75
CA MET A 73 -0.51 6.10 3.89
C MET A 73 0.11 4.72 3.68
N PHE A 74 1.41 4.63 3.91
CA PHE A 74 2.17 3.39 3.89
C PHE A 74 2.83 3.17 5.26
N ASN A 75 2.82 1.92 5.72
CA ASN A 75 3.68 1.46 6.80
C ASN A 75 4.49 0.28 6.23
N LEU A 76 5.79 0.47 6.08
CA LEU A 76 6.68 -0.49 5.43
C LEU A 76 7.34 -1.40 6.46
N GLY A 77 7.14 -2.70 6.34
CA GLY A 77 7.59 -3.72 7.28
C GLY A 77 6.62 -4.88 7.31
N TYR A 78 6.65 -5.65 8.40
CA TYR A 78 5.73 -6.74 8.67
C TYR A 78 4.63 -6.32 9.65
N LEU A 79 3.55 -7.10 9.69
CA LEU A 79 2.47 -6.93 10.66
C LEU A 79 2.93 -7.37 12.07
N PRO A 80 2.77 -6.55 13.12
CA PRO A 80 3.10 -6.95 14.49
C PRO A 80 2.33 -8.21 14.94
N GLY A 81 3.06 -9.23 15.39
CA GLY A 81 2.48 -10.52 15.80
C GLY A 81 2.08 -11.44 14.64
N GLY A 82 2.34 -11.04 13.39
CA GLY A 82 2.14 -11.87 12.20
C GLY A 82 3.42 -12.58 11.76
N ASP A 83 3.37 -13.17 10.56
CA ASP A 83 4.54 -13.75 9.91
C ASP A 83 5.48 -12.65 9.38
N HIS A 84 6.72 -12.62 9.89
CA HIS A 84 7.72 -11.61 9.50
C HIS A 84 8.23 -11.81 8.05
N ALA A 85 8.07 -13.00 7.47
CA ALA A 85 8.38 -13.22 6.05
C ALA A 85 7.43 -12.43 5.13
N LEU A 86 6.20 -12.19 5.58
CA LEU A 86 5.17 -11.38 4.91
C LEU A 86 5.35 -9.90 5.25
N ALA A 87 6.45 -9.33 4.78
CA ALA A 87 6.76 -7.91 4.85
C ALA A 87 6.62 -7.23 3.48
N THR A 88 6.48 -5.91 3.47
CA THR A 88 6.64 -5.11 2.24
C THR A 88 8.02 -5.34 1.61
N LYS A 89 8.11 -5.16 0.28
CA LYS A 89 9.33 -5.40 -0.49
C LYS A 89 9.58 -4.24 -1.45
N PRO A 90 10.85 -3.85 -1.68
CA PRO A 90 11.17 -2.77 -2.61
C PRO A 90 10.55 -2.97 -4.01
N ALA A 91 10.53 -4.23 -4.48
CA ALA A 91 10.00 -4.61 -5.79
C ALA A 91 8.52 -4.25 -6.01
N THR A 92 7.70 -4.23 -4.95
CA THR A 92 6.28 -3.87 -5.03
C THR A 92 6.01 -2.49 -4.43
N THR A 93 6.79 -2.08 -3.43
CA THR A 93 6.71 -0.76 -2.80
C THR A 93 7.01 0.37 -3.78
N LEU A 94 8.09 0.30 -4.56
CA LEU A 94 8.47 1.40 -5.47
C LEU A 94 7.42 1.65 -6.56
N PRO A 95 6.93 0.63 -7.32
CA PRO A 95 5.84 0.84 -8.27
C PRO A 95 4.57 1.40 -7.62
N ALA A 96 4.26 0.97 -6.39
CA ALA A 96 3.11 1.48 -5.65
C ALA A 96 3.26 2.95 -5.24
N LEU A 97 4.47 3.39 -4.88
CA LEU A 97 4.73 4.80 -4.56
C LEU A 97 4.57 5.69 -5.79
N GLU A 98 5.06 5.26 -6.95
CA GLU A 98 4.88 5.99 -8.21
C GLU A 98 3.39 6.15 -8.55
N LYS A 99 2.63 5.06 -8.45
CA LYS A 99 1.17 5.07 -8.64
C LYS A 99 0.47 5.97 -7.61
N ALA A 100 0.88 5.90 -6.35
CA ALA A 100 0.35 6.75 -5.29
C ALA A 100 0.54 8.24 -5.61
N LEU A 101 1.72 8.65 -6.10
CA LEU A 101 1.97 10.05 -6.51
C LEU A 101 1.10 10.50 -7.69
N ALA A 102 0.76 9.59 -8.61
CA ALA A 102 -0.17 9.88 -9.71
C ALA A 102 -1.63 10.01 -9.23
N LEU A 103 -2.04 9.16 -8.27
CA LEU A 103 -3.37 9.20 -7.66
C LEU A 103 -3.61 10.43 -6.79
N LEU A 104 -2.56 10.96 -6.15
CA LEU A 104 -2.68 12.18 -5.35
C LEU A 104 -3.16 13.37 -6.19
N LYS A 105 -4.13 14.10 -5.65
CA LYS A 105 -4.49 15.42 -6.14
C LYS A 105 -3.41 16.46 -5.80
N THR A 106 -3.38 17.57 -6.52
CA THR A 106 -2.56 18.73 -6.15
C THR A 106 -2.90 19.18 -4.72
N GLY A 107 -1.89 19.36 -3.87
CA GLY A 107 -2.02 19.61 -2.44
C GLY A 107 -2.25 18.36 -1.57
N GLY A 108 -2.41 17.18 -2.16
CA GLY A 108 -2.52 15.90 -1.47
C GLY A 108 -1.22 15.46 -0.80
N LEU A 109 -1.32 14.50 0.12
CA LEU A 109 -0.22 14.03 0.97
C LEU A 109 -0.03 12.52 0.86
N LEU A 110 1.22 12.07 0.75
CA LEU A 110 1.62 10.69 0.96
C LEU A 110 2.45 10.64 2.24
N SER A 111 2.10 9.78 3.18
CA SER A 111 2.91 9.52 4.38
C SER A 111 3.49 8.11 4.36
N LEU A 112 4.78 7.98 4.63
CA LEU A 112 5.46 6.70 4.81
C LEU A 112 5.94 6.59 6.25
N MET A 113 5.76 5.41 6.84
CA MET A 113 6.49 5.01 8.02
C MET A 113 7.40 3.86 7.63
N ILE A 114 8.71 4.07 7.67
CA ILE A 114 9.69 3.07 7.21
C ILE A 114 10.32 2.39 8.43
N TYR A 115 10.07 1.11 8.60
CA TYR A 115 10.70 0.29 9.64
C TYR A 115 11.95 -0.39 9.06
N SER A 116 13.03 -0.47 9.83
CA SER A 116 14.30 -1.07 9.37
C SER A 116 15.09 -1.68 10.53
N GLY A 117 16.06 -2.52 10.19
CA GLY A 117 16.81 -3.33 11.16
C GLY A 117 16.05 -4.60 11.56
N GLY A 118 16.70 -5.45 12.36
CA GLY A 118 16.16 -6.78 12.69
C GLY A 118 15.77 -7.55 11.43
N ASP A 119 14.60 -8.19 11.47
CA ASP A 119 14.08 -9.01 10.37
C ASP A 119 13.68 -8.18 9.13
N SER A 120 13.44 -6.87 9.28
CA SER A 120 13.12 -5.99 8.14
C SER A 120 14.35 -5.68 7.27
N GLY A 121 15.56 -5.86 7.80
CA GLY A 121 16.78 -5.46 7.11
C GLY A 121 16.81 -3.95 6.79
N PHE A 122 17.62 -3.56 5.80
CA PHE A 122 17.79 -2.16 5.41
C PHE A 122 17.50 -1.88 3.93
N GLU A 123 17.38 -2.92 3.12
CA GLU A 123 17.26 -2.82 1.66
C GLU A 123 16.08 -1.95 1.22
N GLU A 124 14.88 -2.19 1.74
CA GLU A 124 13.69 -1.42 1.37
C GLU A 124 13.84 0.06 1.75
N LYS A 125 14.36 0.34 2.95
CA LYS A 125 14.65 1.72 3.37
C LYS A 125 15.62 2.40 2.40
N GLU A 126 16.73 1.76 2.08
CA GLU A 126 17.77 2.34 1.23
C GLU A 126 17.26 2.63 -0.18
N GLN A 127 16.51 1.69 -0.79
CA GLN A 127 15.94 1.88 -2.11
C GLN A 127 14.85 2.98 -2.12
N VAL A 128 13.98 3.01 -1.12
CA VAL A 128 12.96 4.07 -1.00
C VAL A 128 13.60 5.44 -0.79
N LEU A 129 14.63 5.55 0.06
CA LEU A 129 15.34 6.82 0.26
C LEU A 129 16.07 7.29 -1.00
N ALA A 130 16.67 6.37 -1.76
CA ALA A 130 17.30 6.68 -3.03
C ALA A 130 16.28 7.20 -4.06
N TRP A 131 15.12 6.55 -4.16
CA TRP A 131 14.02 6.97 -5.03
C TRP A 131 13.45 8.33 -4.62
N LEU A 132 13.19 8.56 -3.32
CA LEU A 132 12.70 9.82 -2.78
C LEU A 132 13.59 11.01 -3.15
N LYS A 133 14.91 10.80 -3.14
CA LYS A 133 15.89 11.83 -3.49
C LYS A 133 15.83 12.23 -4.97
N GLY A 134 15.29 11.37 -5.84
CA GLY A 134 15.13 11.61 -7.27
C GLY A 134 13.83 12.31 -7.67
N LEU A 135 12.92 12.58 -6.71
CA LEU A 135 11.66 13.25 -7.02
C LEU A 135 11.88 14.70 -7.45
N ASP A 136 11.12 15.12 -8.46
CA ASP A 136 11.13 16.49 -8.98
C ASP A 136 10.66 17.48 -7.90
N PRO A 137 11.54 18.40 -7.43
CA PRO A 137 11.21 19.33 -6.35
C PRO A 137 10.18 20.40 -6.75
N GLU A 138 9.96 20.64 -8.05
CA GLU A 138 8.89 21.54 -8.50
C GLU A 138 7.51 20.89 -8.33
N ARG A 139 7.44 19.56 -8.41
CA ARG A 139 6.19 18.79 -8.29
C ARG A 139 5.94 18.28 -6.88
N TYR A 140 6.97 17.95 -6.13
CA TYR A 140 6.85 17.28 -4.83
C TYR A 140 7.76 17.92 -3.78
N MET A 141 7.17 18.22 -2.62
CA MET A 141 7.94 18.52 -1.41
C MET A 141 8.09 17.25 -0.59
N VAL A 142 9.34 16.86 -0.29
CA VAL A 142 9.66 15.69 0.52
C VAL A 142 10.27 16.12 1.85
N LEU A 143 9.68 15.69 2.96
CA LEU A 143 10.18 15.88 4.32
C LEU A 143 10.48 14.51 4.94
N ILE A 144 11.68 14.34 5.48
CA ILE A 144 12.11 13.14 6.19
C ILE A 144 12.48 13.57 7.60
N GLU A 145 11.84 12.96 8.60
CA GLU A 145 12.11 13.23 10.01
C GLU A 145 12.87 12.06 10.63
N SER A 146 13.76 12.32 11.58
CA SER A 146 14.51 11.25 12.26
C SER A 146 14.65 11.50 13.75
N PHE A 147 14.60 10.43 14.54
CA PHE A 147 14.81 10.48 15.98
C PHE A 147 16.30 10.42 16.30
N TYR A 148 16.89 11.57 16.67
CA TYR A 148 18.34 11.69 16.79
C TYR A 148 18.98 10.92 17.97
N ASN A 149 18.23 10.67 19.04
CA ASN A 149 18.74 10.03 20.26
C ASN A 149 18.11 8.66 20.54
N ARG A 150 17.34 8.09 19.60
CA ARG A 150 16.72 6.77 19.80
C ARG A 150 17.62 5.67 19.21
N PRO A 151 18.06 4.70 20.02
CA PRO A 151 18.81 3.55 19.52
C PRO A 151 17.88 2.60 18.76
N ASN A 152 18.47 1.53 18.19
CA ASN A 152 17.75 0.40 17.59
C ASN A 152 16.89 0.74 16.37
N ASN A 153 17.41 1.57 15.45
CA ASN A 153 16.80 1.85 14.16
C ASN A 153 15.31 2.28 14.28
N PRO A 154 15.02 3.40 14.95
CA PRO A 154 13.65 3.87 15.11
C PRO A 154 12.97 4.05 13.73
N PRO A 155 11.64 3.87 13.64
CA PRO A 155 10.92 4.09 12.39
C PRO A 155 11.16 5.49 11.86
N LEU A 156 11.28 5.61 10.54
CA LEU A 156 11.57 6.86 9.83
C LEU A 156 10.29 7.41 9.19
N PRO A 157 9.70 8.48 9.72
CA PRO A 157 8.58 9.16 9.07
C PRO A 157 9.04 9.93 7.83
N VAL A 158 8.30 9.78 6.73
CA VAL A 158 8.46 10.58 5.52
C VAL A 158 7.10 11.14 5.11
N PHE A 159 7.10 12.39 4.67
CA PHE A 159 5.93 13.07 4.14
C PHE A 159 6.25 13.62 2.75
N ILE A 160 5.38 13.32 1.77
CA ILE A 160 5.49 13.82 0.40
C ILE A 160 4.22 14.60 0.09
N LYS A 161 4.34 15.90 -0.12
CA LYS A 161 3.23 16.75 -0.54
C LYS A 161 3.32 17.00 -2.05
N LYS A 162 2.24 16.71 -2.78
CA LYS A 162 2.14 17.07 -4.19
C LYS A 162 1.82 18.55 -4.33
N MET A 163 2.65 19.28 -5.07
CA MET A 163 2.58 20.74 -5.21
C MET A 163 1.92 21.17 -6.51
N LEU A 164 2.14 20.41 -7.59
CA LEU A 164 1.56 20.60 -8.93
C LEU A 164 0.82 19.33 -9.37
#